data_AF-A0A483TM12-F1
#
_entry.id   AF-A0A483TM12-F1
#
_cell.length_a   1.000
_cell.length_b   1.000
_cell.length_c   1.000
_cell.angle_alpha   90.00
_cell.angle_beta   90.00
_cell.angle_gamma   90.00
#
_symmetry.space_group_name_H-M   'P 1'
#
loop_
_entity.id
_entity.type
_entity.pdbx_description
1 polymer ?
#
loop_
_entity_poly.entity_id
_entity_poly.type
_entity_poly.pdbx_seq_one_letter_code
_entity_poly.pdbx_strand_id
1 'polypeptide(L)'
;MKREGIHLVFTNNSEKNLTEITLRLEDKGKTDWVFPNPMPFGMEPVMTQLWVRERFGLPMIYADAEIIMTIYMGVKEVYALPAPHQYIAAVFTYNKDLFVETVTFYPLERAKEIQAVLEKKRLES
;
A
#
# COMPACT_ATOMS: atom_id res chain seq x y z
N MET A 1 -10.45 5.84 20.12
CA MET A 1 -9.10 5.26 19.96
C MET A 1 -8.43 5.98 18.81
N LYS A 2 -7.20 6.46 18.98
CA LYS A 2 -6.43 7.07 17.87
C LYS A 2 -6.35 6.05 16.73
N ARG A 3 -6.74 6.43 15.51
CA ARG A 3 -6.61 5.57 14.32
C ARG A 3 -5.25 5.73 13.67
N GLU A 4 -4.24 6.09 14.45
CA GLU A 4 -2.84 6.20 14.07
C GLU A 4 -2.20 4.84 14.34
N GLY A 5 -1.40 4.30 13.42
CA GLY A 5 -0.78 3.02 13.74
C GLY A 5 0.13 2.44 12.66
N ILE A 6 1.05 1.64 13.16
CA ILE A 6 1.80 0.67 12.38
C ILE A 6 1.13 -0.68 12.61
N HIS A 7 0.74 -1.35 11.54
CA HIS A 7 0.23 -2.71 11.58
C HIS A 7 1.32 -3.66 11.07
N LEU A 8 1.71 -4.62 11.90
CA LEU A 8 2.75 -5.60 11.61
C LEU A 8 2.09 -6.96 11.39
N VAL A 9 2.37 -7.59 10.26
CA VAL A 9 1.88 -8.93 9.94
C VAL A 9 3.02 -9.91 10.07
N PHE A 10 2.78 -11.00 10.79
CA PHE A 10 3.73 -12.08 10.99
C PHE A 10 3.15 -13.39 10.49
N THR A 11 3.98 -14.23 9.89
CA THR A 11 3.62 -15.61 9.61
C THR A 11 3.38 -16.35 10.92
N ASN A 12 2.28 -17.10 11.01
CA ASN A 12 1.99 -17.91 12.18
C ASN A 12 2.78 -19.24 12.18
N ASN A 13 4.11 -19.15 12.09
CA ASN A 13 5.04 -20.27 12.24
C ASN A 13 5.77 -20.18 13.60
N SER A 14 6.72 -21.08 13.86
CA SER A 14 7.53 -21.07 15.10
C SER A 14 8.43 -19.85 15.21
N GLU A 15 8.93 -19.35 14.09
CA GLU A 15 9.87 -18.22 14.02
C GLU A 15 9.19 -16.85 14.09
N LYS A 16 7.88 -16.77 13.82
CA LYS A 16 7.11 -15.53 13.72
C LYS A 16 7.77 -14.52 12.79
N ASN A 17 8.06 -14.93 11.56
CA ASN A 17 8.71 -14.07 10.56
C ASN A 17 7.79 -12.91 10.16
N LEU A 18 8.32 -11.68 10.17
CA LEU A 18 7.62 -10.49 9.70
C LEU A 18 7.44 -10.55 8.18
N THR A 19 6.21 -10.34 7.71
CA THR A 19 5.87 -10.42 6.28
C THR A 19 5.36 -9.11 5.70
N GLU A 20 4.73 -8.26 6.52
CA GLU A 20 4.21 -6.97 6.08
C GLU A 20 4.30 -5.91 7.16
N ILE A 21 4.53 -4.67 6.73
CA ILE A 21 4.42 -3.48 7.56
C ILE A 21 3.44 -2.54 6.87
N THR A 22 2.36 -2.15 7.54
CA THR A 22 1.42 -1.15 7.04
C THR A 22 1.47 0.11 7.88
N LEU A 23 1.70 1.25 7.24
CA LEU A 23 1.55 2.57 7.82
C LEU A 23 0.16 3.09 7.46
N ARG A 24 -0.59 3.57 8.45
CA ARG A 24 -1.84 4.30 8.23
C ARG A 24 -1.56 5.80 8.26
N LEU A 25 -1.85 6.47 7.14
CA LEU A 25 -1.54 7.89 6.88
C LEU A 25 -2.79 8.79 6.92
N GLU A 26 -3.95 8.27 7.29
CA GLU A 26 -5.13 9.10 7.55
C GLU A 26 -5.91 8.58 8.76
N ASP A 27 -6.49 9.52 9.51
CA ASP A 27 -7.56 9.23 10.46
C ASP A 27 -8.89 9.70 9.86
N LYS A 28 -9.79 8.78 9.49
CA LYS A 28 -11.12 9.13 8.93
C LYS A 28 -11.96 10.07 9.81
N GLY A 29 -11.58 10.27 11.08
CA GLY A 29 -12.24 11.22 11.99
C GLY A 29 -11.58 12.62 12.06
N LYS A 30 -10.46 12.85 11.36
CA LYS A 30 -9.68 14.10 11.42
C LYS A 30 -9.12 14.45 10.04
N THR A 31 -9.57 15.57 9.48
CA THR A 31 -9.19 16.01 8.13
C THR A 31 -7.84 16.74 8.07
N ASP A 32 -7.33 17.20 9.21
CA ASP A 32 -6.06 17.92 9.35
C ASP A 32 -4.93 17.03 9.87
N TRP A 33 -5.15 15.71 9.86
CA TRP A 33 -4.18 14.77 10.38
C TRP A 33 -2.98 14.62 9.45
N VAL A 34 -1.77 14.63 10.02
CA VAL A 34 -0.51 14.40 9.32
C VAL A 34 0.26 13.34 10.08
N PHE A 35 0.84 12.37 9.36
CA PHE A 35 1.66 11.33 9.99
C PHE A 35 2.86 11.99 10.69
N PRO A 36 3.04 11.79 12.01
CA PRO A 36 3.96 12.61 12.80
C PRO A 36 5.42 12.20 12.66
N ASN A 37 5.70 11.06 12.03
CA ASN A 37 7.05 10.52 11.90
C ASN A 37 7.61 10.74 10.48
N PRO A 38 8.93 10.87 10.34
CA PRO A 38 9.58 10.88 9.04
C PRO A 38 9.19 9.62 8.25
N MET A 39 8.80 9.82 7.01
CA MET A 39 8.40 8.73 6.13
C MET A 39 9.63 7.98 5.61
N PRO A 40 9.57 6.64 5.50
CA PRO A 40 10.67 5.87 4.96
C PRO A 40 10.82 6.11 3.46
N PHE A 41 11.99 5.75 2.92
CA PHE A 41 12.25 5.73 1.47
C PHE A 41 12.07 7.08 0.75
N GLY A 42 12.13 8.20 1.48
CA GLY A 42 11.93 9.54 0.92
C GLY A 42 10.50 9.83 0.46
N MET A 43 9.52 9.12 1.02
CA MET A 43 8.10 9.43 0.83
C MET A 43 7.69 10.68 1.60
N GLU A 44 6.54 11.25 1.25
CA GLU A 44 5.93 12.38 1.97
C GLU A 44 4.83 11.88 2.92
N PRO A 45 4.57 12.58 4.04
CA PRO A 45 3.52 12.16 4.99
C PRO A 45 2.10 12.36 4.44
N VAL A 46 1.95 13.20 3.41
CA VAL A 46 0.68 13.44 2.69
C VAL A 46 0.98 13.30 1.20
N MET A 47 0.38 12.31 0.54
CA MET A 47 0.64 11.99 -0.86
C MET A 47 -0.68 11.81 -1.60
N THR A 48 -0.76 12.34 -2.81
CA THR A 48 -1.84 12.04 -3.76
C THR A 48 -1.42 10.91 -4.69
N GLN A 49 -2.38 10.26 -5.35
CA GLN A 49 -2.08 9.30 -6.41
C GLN A 49 -1.20 9.89 -7.53
N LEU A 50 -1.40 11.18 -7.85
CA LEU A 50 -0.57 11.87 -8.84
C LEU A 50 0.89 11.93 -8.37
N TRP A 51 1.14 12.37 -7.14
CA TRP A 51 2.49 12.41 -6.56
C TRP A 51 3.16 11.03 -6.60
N VAL A 52 2.42 9.97 -6.24
CA VAL A 52 2.93 8.59 -6.27
C VAL A 52 3.33 8.19 -7.69
N ARG A 53 2.47 8.43 -8.68
CA ARG A 53 2.76 8.07 -10.08
C ARG A 53 3.89 8.90 -10.69
N GLU A 54 4.01 10.18 -10.34
CA GLU A 54 5.14 11.01 -10.75
C GLU A 54 6.47 10.49 -10.18
N ARG A 55 6.45 9.94 -8.96
CA ARG A 55 7.64 9.45 -8.26
C ARG A 55 8.05 8.03 -8.63
N PHE A 56 7.07 7.14 -8.82
CA PHE A 56 7.29 5.70 -9.01
C PHE A 56 6.96 5.21 -10.42
N GLY A 57 6.34 6.04 -11.27
CA GLY A 57 5.91 5.68 -12.61
C GLY A 57 4.54 4.99 -12.63
N LEU A 58 4.37 4.00 -13.51
CA LEU A 58 3.15 3.20 -13.58
C LEU A 58 3.20 2.02 -12.59
N PRO A 59 2.07 1.67 -11.97
CA PRO A 59 2.04 0.56 -11.02
C PRO A 59 2.21 -0.78 -11.74
N MET A 60 2.90 -1.72 -11.10
CA MET A 60 2.98 -3.10 -11.59
C MET A 60 1.68 -3.87 -11.38
N ILE A 61 0.91 -3.50 -10.34
CA ILE A 61 -0.43 -4.02 -10.09
C ILE A 61 -1.35 -2.85 -9.79
N TYR A 62 -2.47 -2.82 -10.48
CA TYR A 62 -3.55 -1.87 -10.27
C TYR A 62 -4.84 -2.63 -9.97
N ALA A 63 -5.54 -2.23 -8.91
CA ALA A 63 -6.87 -2.72 -8.57
C ALA A 63 -7.80 -1.53 -8.34
N ASP A 64 -8.96 -1.56 -9.01
CA ASP A 64 -10.00 -0.55 -8.86
C ASP A 64 -10.58 -0.53 -7.44
N ALA A 65 -11.19 0.61 -7.09
CA ALA A 65 -11.93 0.71 -5.85
C ALA A 65 -13.13 -0.24 -5.87
N GLU A 66 -13.42 -0.84 -4.72
CA GLU A 66 -14.51 -1.79 -4.54
C GLU A 66 -15.31 -1.45 -3.29
N ILE A 67 -16.63 -1.61 -3.34
CA ILE A 67 -17.49 -1.51 -2.17
C ILE A 67 -17.89 -2.93 -1.77
N ILE A 68 -17.32 -3.42 -0.66
CA ILE A 68 -17.73 -4.70 -0.08
C ILE A 68 -18.67 -4.41 1.08
N MET A 69 -19.93 -4.82 0.92
CA MET A 69 -21.03 -4.50 1.83
C MET A 69 -21.19 -2.97 2.01
N THR A 70 -20.72 -2.41 3.11
CA THR A 70 -20.77 -0.97 3.42
C THR A 70 -19.38 -0.33 3.51
N ILE A 71 -18.32 -1.10 3.26
CA ILE A 71 -16.94 -0.66 3.41
C ILE A 71 -16.39 -0.30 2.02
N TYR A 72 -16.02 0.98 1.86
CA TYR A 72 -15.25 1.43 0.71
C TYR A 72 -13.81 0.94 0.83
N MET A 73 -13.39 0.10 -0.11
CA MET A 73 -12.00 -0.20 -0.36
C MET A 73 -11.50 0.68 -1.49
N GLY A 74 -10.49 1.49 -1.18
CA GLY A 74 -9.82 2.35 -2.13
C GLY A 74 -9.21 1.63 -3.32
N VAL A 75 -8.90 2.41 -4.35
CA VAL A 75 -7.95 2.00 -5.39
C VAL A 75 -6.67 1.53 -4.72
N LYS A 76 -6.08 0.45 -5.24
CA LYS A 76 -4.79 -0.05 -4.79
C LYS A 76 -3.79 -0.05 -5.93
N GLU A 77 -2.60 0.46 -5.65
CA GLU A 77 -1.48 0.45 -6.59
C GLU A 77 -0.25 -0.13 -5.93
N VAL A 78 0.42 -1.04 -6.64
CA VAL A 78 1.64 -1.68 -6.17
C VAL A 78 2.81 -1.23 -7.04
N TYR A 79 3.92 -0.87 -6.39
CA TYR A 79 5.16 -0.46 -7.02
C TYR A 79 6.34 -1.19 -6.40
N ALA A 80 7.37 -1.49 -7.19
CA ALA A 80 8.69 -1.79 -6.65
C ALA A 80 9.35 -0.49 -6.17
N LEU A 81 10.02 -0.53 -5.01
CA LEU A 81 10.76 0.65 -4.54
C LEU A 81 11.99 0.93 -5.43
N PRO A 82 12.42 2.19 -5.56
CA PRO A 82 13.61 2.57 -6.30
C PRO A 82 14.89 2.06 -5.62
N ALA A 83 16.01 2.09 -6.35
CA ALA A 83 17.32 1.74 -5.81
C ALA A 83 17.64 2.59 -4.56
N PRO A 84 18.23 2.00 -3.50
CA PRO A 84 18.74 0.63 -3.41
C PRO A 84 17.72 -0.42 -2.90
N HIS A 85 16.45 -0.07 -2.72
CA HIS A 85 15.46 -0.91 -2.01
C HIS A 85 14.58 -1.77 -2.93
N GLN A 86 15.08 -2.11 -4.12
CA GLN A 86 14.31 -2.77 -5.18
C GLN A 86 13.78 -4.17 -4.83
N TYR A 87 14.14 -4.73 -3.67
CA TYR A 87 13.62 -5.99 -3.13
C TYR A 87 12.32 -5.81 -2.32
N ILE A 88 11.82 -4.57 -2.16
CA ILE A 88 10.59 -4.24 -1.44
C ILE A 88 9.54 -3.74 -2.43
N ALA A 89 8.30 -4.20 -2.27
CA ALA A 89 7.13 -3.63 -2.90
C ALA A 89 6.38 -2.72 -1.90
N ALA A 90 5.85 -1.61 -2.40
CA ALA A 90 4.96 -0.72 -1.67
C ALA A 90 3.57 -0.75 -2.30
N VAL A 91 2.55 -0.95 -1.48
CA VAL A 91 1.14 -0.90 -1.86
C VAL A 91 0.52 0.35 -1.28
N PHE A 92 0.08 1.24 -2.16
CA PHE A 92 -0.67 2.43 -1.80
C PHE A 92 -2.16 2.10 -1.91
N THR A 93 -2.89 2.30 -0.82
CA THR A 93 -4.36 2.29 -0.83
C THR A 93 -4.85 3.71 -0.69
N TYR A 94 -5.72 4.14 -1.61
CA TYR A 94 -6.18 5.51 -1.68
C TYR A 94 -7.55 5.70 -1.04
N ASN A 95 -7.81 6.85 -0.43
CA ASN A 95 -9.15 7.21 -0.01
C ASN A 95 -10.02 7.62 -1.22
N LYS A 96 -11.21 8.19 -0.97
CA LYS A 96 -12.13 8.62 -2.04
C LYS A 96 -11.63 9.83 -2.82
N ASP A 97 -10.77 10.63 -2.21
CA ASP A 97 -10.20 11.86 -2.77
C ASP A 97 -8.81 11.62 -3.39
N LEU A 98 -8.42 10.34 -3.56
CA LEU A 98 -7.14 9.89 -4.11
C LEU A 98 -5.90 10.31 -3.31
N PHE A 99 -6.08 10.57 -2.02
CA PHE A 99 -4.97 10.65 -1.06
C PHE A 99 -4.61 9.26 -0.55
N VAL A 100 -3.33 9.05 -0.27
CA VAL A 100 -2.85 7.78 0.28
C VAL A 100 -3.36 7.62 1.71
N GLU A 101 -4.27 6.66 1.92
CA GLU A 101 -4.80 6.30 3.24
C GLU A 101 -3.83 5.36 3.98
N THR A 102 -3.25 4.39 3.26
CA THR A 102 -2.26 3.44 3.81
C THR A 102 -1.16 3.13 2.83
N VAL A 103 0.03 2.83 3.37
CA VAL A 103 1.15 2.26 2.63
C VAL A 103 1.56 0.94 3.28
N THR A 104 1.52 -0.15 2.52
CA THR A 104 1.94 -1.47 2.97
C THR A 104 3.23 -1.89 2.27
N PHE A 105 4.23 -2.32 3.04
CA PHE A 105 5.50 -2.82 2.53
C PHE A 105 5.58 -4.33 2.72
N TYR A 106 6.01 -5.04 1.67
CA TYR A 106 6.31 -6.48 1.72
C TYR A 106 7.36 -6.85 0.65
N PRO A 107 7.95 -8.06 0.68
CA PRO A 107 8.98 -8.47 -0.30
C PRO A 107 8.47 -8.42 -1.75
N LEU A 108 9.30 -7.92 -2.68
CA LEU A 108 8.92 -7.78 -4.09
C LEU A 108 8.49 -9.12 -4.72
N GLU A 109 9.08 -10.24 -4.30
CA GLU A 109 8.69 -11.58 -4.77
C GLU A 109 7.20 -11.84 -4.59
N ARG A 110 6.64 -11.45 -3.45
CA ARG A 110 5.21 -11.57 -3.19
C ARG A 110 4.37 -10.73 -4.14
N ALA A 111 4.82 -9.53 -4.53
CA ALA A 111 4.11 -8.75 -5.54
C ALA A 111 4.09 -9.47 -6.89
N LYS A 112 5.23 -10.06 -7.29
CA LYS A 112 5.34 -10.80 -8.55
C LYS A 112 4.42 -12.03 -8.58
N GLU A 113 4.31 -12.74 -7.47
CA GLU A 113 3.36 -13.86 -7.32
C GLU A 113 1.91 -13.40 -7.49
N ILE A 114 1.52 -12.31 -6.83
CA ILE A 114 0.17 -11.72 -6.96
C ILE A 114 -0.08 -11.29 -8.41
N GLN A 115 0.88 -10.62 -9.04
CA GLN A 115 0.78 -10.19 -10.43
C GLN A 115 0.54 -11.37 -11.37
N ALA A 116 1.33 -12.44 -11.24
CA ALA A 116 1.19 -13.64 -12.06
C ALA A 116 -0.19 -14.31 -11.91
N VAL A 117 -0.73 -14.36 -10.69
CA VAL A 117 -2.08 -14.88 -10.43
C VAL A 117 -3.15 -14.01 -11.10
N LEU A 118 -3.01 -12.68 -11.03
CA LEU A 118 -3.97 -11.75 -11.65
C LEU A 118 -3.92 -11.82 -13.19
N GLU A 119 -2.73 -11.92 -13.78
CA GLU A 119 -2.56 -12.08 -15.22
C GLU A 119 -3.16 -13.39 -15.72
N LYS A 120 -2.95 -14.48 -14.99
CA LYS A 120 -3.57 -15.77 -15.32
C LYS A 120 -5.10 -15.68 -15.33
N LYS A 121 -5.70 -15.05 -14.30
CA LYS A 121 -7.16 -14.86 -14.24
C LYS A 121 -7.72 -14.05 -15.40
N ARG A 122 -6.98 -13.04 -15.88
CA ARG A 122 -7.38 -12.22 -17.03
C ARG A 122 -7.35 -12.97 -18.36
N LEU A 123 -6.52 -13.99 -18.48
CA LEU A 123 -6.45 -14.85 -19.66
C LEU A 123 -7.54 -15.93 -19.68
N GLU A 124 -8.11 -16.25 -18.52
CA GLU A 124 -9.16 -17.27 -18.34
C GLU A 124 -10.59 -16.69 -18.41
N SER A 125 -10.73 -15.37 -18.38
CA SER A 125 -12.00 -14.62 -18.45
C SER A 125 -12.33 -14.16 -19.86
#